data_AF-A0A2S6MYI9-F1
#
_entry.id   AF-A0A2S6MYI9-F1
#
_cell.length_a   1.000
_cell.length_b   1.000
_cell.length_c   1.000
_cell.angle_alpha   90.00
_cell.angle_beta   90.00
_cell.angle_gamma   90.00
#
_symmetry.space_group_name_H-M   'P 1'
#
loop_
_entity.id
_entity.type
_entity.pdbx_description
1 polymer ?
#
loop_
_entity_poly.entity_id
_entity_poly.type
_entity_poly.pdbx_seq_one_letter_code
_entity_poly.pdbx_strand_id
1 'polypeptide(L)'
;MLGCAIVAWRHRDLMRSAAWPSLMIAVVLPACLLLGWSSYTASQIPGGEYHIMPLAAWRWSLLPQILHSIFRIMVAKTGLFALIVFIGIRAVLALCARDTLAPSARGVAIVAAVVSAGMIGFLTFTYLAASFSAEEAVAAASFWRYLGEAGPAVMVAVLAVLPLGWLKRMPPRPTAAVLLGVTLMLALATVRLYRTDLTSPVPWLHAVARSVDVQVPPSASLTLLDMTGDGFPVLIQNYDLALSARAPGLPPRTVSRQADVTGISGAKAAQLRFDDADYVWLSEGNADATSLFGTALHRKCSYLLRHEARRFNTVARWPIGYTWSLGDGRLG
;
A
#
# COMPACT_ATOMS: atom_id res chain seq x y z
N MET A 1 11.97 19.41 2.45
CA MET A 1 12.90 20.51 2.80
C MET A 1 13.57 21.16 1.61
N LEU A 2 14.13 20.39 0.65
CA LEU A 2 14.82 20.95 -0.53
C LEU A 2 13.98 21.96 -1.33
N GLY A 3 12.70 21.65 -1.62
CA GLY A 3 11.81 22.58 -2.34
C GLY A 3 11.61 23.92 -1.62
N CYS A 4 11.41 23.89 -0.31
CA CYS A 4 11.30 25.11 0.50
C CYS A 4 12.61 25.89 0.52
N ALA A 5 13.77 25.21 0.56
CA ALA A 5 15.08 25.86 0.49
C ALA A 5 15.31 26.54 -0.86
N ILE A 6 14.91 25.92 -1.98
CA ILE A 6 14.97 26.52 -3.33
C ILE A 6 14.11 27.79 -3.39
N VAL A 7 12.89 27.74 -2.86
CA VAL A 7 11.98 28.90 -2.81
C VAL A 7 12.55 30.00 -1.91
N ALA A 8 13.04 29.65 -0.72
CA ALA A 8 13.63 30.59 0.23
C ALA A 8 14.91 31.25 -0.32
N TRP A 9 15.76 30.49 -1.01
CA TRP A 9 16.95 31.02 -1.68
C TRP A 9 16.60 32.01 -2.79
N ARG A 10 15.49 31.78 -3.51
CA ARG A 10 15.00 32.69 -4.55
C ARG A 10 14.33 33.95 -3.99
N HIS A 11 13.74 33.86 -2.79
CA HIS A 11 13.05 34.95 -2.11
C HIS A 11 13.73 35.33 -0.79
N ARG A 12 15.01 35.71 -0.86
CA ARG A 12 15.83 36.07 0.32
C ARG A 12 15.18 37.14 1.21
N ASP A 13 14.38 38.02 0.64
CA ASP A 13 13.69 39.08 1.37
C ASP A 13 12.62 38.54 2.34
N LEU A 14 12.00 37.39 2.03
CA LEU A 14 11.02 36.74 2.92
C LEU A 14 11.67 36.14 4.18
N MET A 15 12.97 35.82 4.13
CA MET A 15 13.67 35.26 5.28
C MET A 15 14.04 36.31 6.34
N ARG A 16 13.98 37.62 6.01
CA ARG A 16 14.54 38.67 6.86
C ARG A 16 13.64 39.20 7.99
N SER A 17 12.33 38.91 8.03
CA SER A 17 11.47 39.56 9.06
C SER A 17 10.39 38.74 9.77
N ALA A 18 10.06 37.51 9.38
CA ALA A 18 9.06 36.71 10.14
C ALA A 18 9.11 35.19 9.89
N ALA A 19 10.06 34.69 9.10
CA ALA A 19 10.03 33.29 8.63
C ALA A 19 10.62 32.28 9.61
N TRP A 20 11.31 32.70 10.67
CA TRP A 20 12.00 31.79 11.59
C TRP A 20 11.05 30.87 12.37
N PRO A 21 9.95 31.37 12.96
CA PRO A 21 8.97 30.49 13.62
C PRO A 21 8.33 29.50 12.64
N SER A 22 8.00 29.94 11.43
CA SER A 22 7.44 29.06 10.39
C SER A 22 8.43 28.00 9.91
N LEU A 23 9.72 28.35 9.79
CA LEU A 23 10.77 27.41 9.46
C LEU A 23 11.00 26.40 10.59
N MET A 24 10.99 26.86 11.85
CA MET A 24 11.07 25.98 13.01
C MET A 24 9.90 25.01 13.05
N ILE A 25 8.67 25.46 12.85
CA ILE A 25 7.50 24.54 12.77
C ILE A 25 7.69 23.54 11.62
N ALA A 26 8.14 23.99 10.44
CA ALA A 26 8.36 23.13 9.28
C ALA A 26 9.50 22.11 9.45
N VAL A 27 10.37 22.27 10.45
CA VAL A 27 11.51 21.36 10.74
C VAL A 27 11.24 20.52 11.99
N VAL A 28 10.89 21.17 13.08
CA VAL A 28 10.68 20.56 14.40
C VAL A 28 9.48 19.62 14.37
N LEU A 29 8.36 20.00 13.77
CA LEU A 29 7.18 19.13 13.75
C LEU A 29 7.44 17.82 12.99
N PRO A 30 8.00 17.83 11.76
CA PRO A 30 8.39 16.58 11.09
C PRO A 30 9.43 15.77 11.87
N ALA A 31 10.40 16.41 12.52
CA ALA A 31 11.40 15.72 13.33
C ALA A 31 10.77 15.01 14.54
N CYS A 32 9.87 15.68 15.27
CA CYS A 32 9.13 15.09 16.38
C CYS A 32 8.23 13.93 15.91
N LEU A 33 7.55 14.09 14.77
CA LEU A 33 6.76 13.01 14.17
C LEU A 33 7.62 11.81 13.78
N LEU A 34 8.80 12.07 13.19
CA LEU A 34 9.75 11.02 12.84
C LEU A 34 10.25 10.26 14.08
N LEU A 35 10.63 10.98 15.15
CA LEU A 35 11.07 10.36 16.40
C LEU A 35 9.94 9.56 17.06
N GLY A 36 8.72 10.10 17.07
CA GLY A 36 7.54 9.40 17.58
C GLY A 36 7.24 8.13 16.79
N TRP A 37 7.34 8.21 15.45
CA TRP A 37 7.19 7.06 14.56
C TRP A 37 8.27 6.01 14.81
N SER A 38 9.55 6.39 14.81
CA SER A 38 10.66 5.46 15.06
C SER A 38 10.59 4.78 16.44
N SER A 39 10.10 5.49 17.46
CA SER A 39 9.83 4.91 18.79
C SER A 39 8.69 3.89 18.74
N TYR A 40 7.61 4.22 18.02
CA TYR A 40 6.48 3.32 17.80
C TYR A 40 6.90 2.07 17.02
N THR A 41 7.60 2.21 15.90
CA THR A 41 8.03 1.06 15.08
C THR A 41 8.99 0.14 15.83
N ALA A 42 9.93 0.72 16.59
CA ALA A 42 10.85 -0.05 17.42
C ALA A 42 10.15 -0.85 18.52
N SER A 43 9.04 -0.35 19.07
CA SER A 43 8.32 -0.98 20.18
C SER A 43 7.13 -1.84 19.78
N GLN A 44 6.49 -1.54 18.65
CA GLN A 44 5.19 -2.12 18.27
C GLN A 44 5.21 -2.92 16.97
N ILE A 45 6.25 -2.83 16.12
CA ILE A 45 6.31 -3.57 14.85
C ILE A 45 7.31 -4.73 14.98
N PRO A 46 6.83 -5.99 15.05
CA PRO A 46 7.72 -7.11 15.24
C PRO A 46 8.57 -7.37 13.98
N GLY A 47 9.89 -7.31 14.15
CA GLY A 47 10.85 -7.33 13.03
C GLY A 47 11.45 -5.95 12.72
N GLY A 48 10.93 -4.90 13.35
CA GLY A 48 11.43 -3.54 13.22
C GLY A 48 11.10 -2.89 11.89
N GLU A 49 11.78 -1.79 11.60
CA GLU A 49 11.74 -1.13 10.30
C GLU A 49 12.59 -1.88 9.27
N TYR A 50 12.25 -1.73 7.99
CA TYR A 50 13.15 -2.14 6.92
C TYR A 50 14.48 -1.41 7.08
N HIS A 51 15.58 -2.16 7.08
CA HIS A 51 16.91 -1.59 7.14
C HIS A 51 17.48 -1.43 5.73
N ILE A 52 18.30 -0.40 5.56
CA ILE A 52 19.09 -0.22 4.35
C ILE A 52 20.23 -1.24 4.37
N MET A 53 20.28 -2.07 3.34
CA MET A 53 21.33 -3.05 3.14
C MET A 53 22.68 -2.35 2.88
N PRO A 54 23.82 -2.98 3.18
CA PRO A 54 25.12 -2.46 2.76
C PRO A 54 25.18 -2.34 1.23
N LEU A 55 25.93 -1.35 0.72
CA LEU A 55 25.98 -0.99 -0.71
C LEU A 55 26.26 -2.20 -1.64
N ALA A 56 27.10 -3.14 -1.19
CA ALA A 56 27.43 -4.36 -1.93
C ALA A 56 26.25 -5.34 -2.07
N ALA A 57 25.27 -5.27 -1.16
CA ALA A 57 24.06 -6.10 -1.17
C ALA A 57 22.86 -5.41 -1.84
N TRP A 58 23.05 -4.19 -2.38
CA TRP A 58 22.01 -3.53 -3.16
C TRP A 58 21.71 -4.29 -4.45
N ARG A 59 20.47 -4.17 -4.90
CA ARG A 59 19.93 -4.99 -6.01
C ARG A 59 20.16 -4.35 -7.37
N TRP A 60 21.41 -3.99 -7.66
CA TRP A 60 21.78 -3.34 -8.91
C TRP A 60 21.33 -4.12 -10.15
N SER A 61 21.42 -5.45 -10.09
CA SER A 61 20.97 -6.33 -11.17
C SER A 61 19.46 -6.30 -11.43
N LEU A 62 18.66 -5.96 -10.42
CA LEU A 62 17.20 -5.88 -10.53
C LEU A 62 16.71 -4.46 -10.87
N LEU A 63 17.59 -3.45 -10.85
CA LEU A 63 17.22 -2.06 -11.09
C LEU A 63 16.41 -1.84 -12.38
N PRO A 64 16.75 -2.44 -13.55
CA PRO A 64 15.94 -2.28 -14.76
C PRO A 64 14.51 -2.80 -14.60
N GLN A 65 14.34 -3.93 -13.90
CA GLN A 65 13.03 -4.55 -13.66
C GLN A 65 12.20 -3.72 -12.67
N ILE A 66 12.84 -3.18 -11.63
CA ILE A 66 12.22 -2.25 -10.67
C ILE A 66 11.71 -1.01 -11.42
N LEU A 67 12.56 -0.37 -12.25
CA LEU A 67 12.18 0.81 -13.02
C LEU A 67 11.04 0.51 -14.01
N HIS A 68 11.08 -0.65 -14.67
CA HIS A 68 10.01 -1.08 -15.57
C HIS A 68 8.67 -1.24 -14.83
N SER A 69 8.66 -1.89 -13.67
CA SER A 69 7.45 -2.04 -12.84
C SER A 69 6.93 -0.70 -12.34
N ILE A 70 7.81 0.19 -11.86
CA ILE A 70 7.45 1.56 -11.47
C ILE A 70 6.77 2.26 -12.65
N PHE A 71 7.40 2.28 -13.83
CA PHE A 71 6.83 2.91 -15.02
C PHE A 71 5.46 2.33 -15.39
N ARG A 72 5.32 1.00 -15.37
CA ARG A 72 4.04 0.33 -15.62
C ARG A 72 2.96 0.77 -14.63
N ILE A 73 3.30 0.88 -13.34
CA ILE A 73 2.38 1.40 -12.30
C ILE A 73 2.02 2.86 -12.60
N MET A 74 2.97 3.68 -13.03
CA MET A 74 2.72 5.08 -13.39
C MET A 74 1.69 5.20 -14.52
N VAL A 75 1.83 4.38 -15.55
CA VAL A 75 0.91 4.32 -16.69
C VAL A 75 -0.45 3.74 -16.27
N ALA A 76 -0.49 2.69 -15.46
CA ALA A 76 -1.75 2.07 -15.02
C ALA A 76 -2.57 2.97 -14.06
N LYS A 77 -1.93 3.93 -13.39
CA LYS A 77 -2.55 4.83 -12.40
C LYS A 77 -2.51 6.29 -12.85
N THR A 78 -2.87 6.54 -14.10
CA THR A 78 -2.72 7.83 -14.81
C THR A 78 -3.17 9.06 -14.03
N GLY A 79 -4.23 8.98 -13.20
CA GLY A 79 -4.82 10.13 -12.51
C GLY A 79 -3.80 11.02 -11.76
N LEU A 80 -3.15 10.49 -10.71
CA LEU A 80 -2.17 11.27 -9.95
C LEU A 80 -0.91 11.56 -10.77
N PHE A 81 -0.44 10.60 -11.59
CA PHE A 81 0.79 10.76 -12.36
C PHE A 81 0.69 11.83 -13.44
N ALA A 82 -0.46 11.95 -14.11
CA ALA A 82 -0.70 13.03 -15.06
C ALA A 82 -0.62 14.40 -14.38
N LEU A 83 -1.16 14.52 -13.16
CA LEU A 83 -1.06 15.75 -12.36
C LEU A 83 0.39 16.04 -11.92
N ILE A 84 1.14 15.03 -11.50
CA ILE A 84 2.58 15.17 -11.17
C ILE A 84 3.37 15.64 -12.39
N VAL A 85 3.17 15.03 -13.56
CA VAL A 85 3.83 15.42 -14.81
C VAL A 85 3.46 16.85 -15.20
N PHE A 86 2.18 17.20 -15.14
CA PHE A 86 1.70 18.55 -15.40
C PHE A 86 2.39 19.57 -14.49
N ILE A 87 2.42 19.34 -13.18
CA ILE A 87 3.09 20.23 -12.22
C ILE A 87 4.61 20.26 -12.44
N GLY A 88 5.23 19.13 -12.78
CA GLY A 88 6.65 19.08 -13.15
C GLY A 88 6.98 19.98 -14.34
N ILE A 89 6.19 19.91 -15.42
CA ILE A 89 6.35 20.78 -16.60
C ILE A 89 6.19 22.25 -16.18
N ARG A 90 5.16 22.58 -15.40
CA ARG A 90 4.91 23.96 -14.95
C ARG A 90 6.02 24.48 -14.05
N ALA A 91 6.58 23.64 -13.17
CA ALA A 91 7.71 23.99 -12.33
C ALA A 91 9.00 24.23 -13.14
N VAL A 92 9.28 23.40 -14.16
CA VAL A 92 10.42 23.62 -15.07
C VAL A 92 10.28 24.94 -15.82
N LEU A 93 9.09 25.24 -16.35
CA LEU A 93 8.83 26.54 -17.01
C LEU A 93 8.99 27.72 -16.03
N ALA A 94 8.58 27.57 -14.77
CA ALA A 94 8.76 28.55 -13.71
C ALA A 94 10.24 28.80 -13.34
N LEU A 95 11.06 27.75 -13.37
CA LEU A 95 12.50 27.83 -13.15
C LEU A 95 13.20 28.52 -14.32
N CYS A 96 12.79 28.22 -15.56
CA CYS A 96 13.32 28.85 -16.77
C CYS A 96 12.79 30.28 -17.00
N ALA A 97 11.98 30.84 -16.09
CA ALA A 97 11.34 32.15 -16.22
C ALA A 97 10.48 32.30 -17.51
N ARG A 98 9.92 31.20 -18.00
CA ARG A 98 9.10 31.15 -19.23
C ARG A 98 7.60 31.05 -18.96
N ASP A 99 7.18 31.11 -17.70
CA ASP A 99 5.76 31.05 -17.35
C ASP A 99 5.15 32.43 -17.10
N THR A 100 3.81 32.46 -17.06
CA THR A 100 3.00 33.64 -16.71
C THR A 100 2.40 33.55 -15.30
N LEU A 101 2.92 32.67 -14.46
CA LEU A 101 2.37 32.41 -13.13
C LEU A 101 2.71 33.53 -12.14
N ALA A 102 1.78 33.77 -11.21
CA ALA A 102 2.04 34.63 -10.06
C ALA A 102 3.20 34.04 -9.21
N PRO A 103 4.01 34.87 -8.53
CA PRO A 103 5.15 34.39 -7.75
C PRO A 103 4.80 33.32 -6.71
N SER A 104 3.64 33.43 -6.05
CA SER A 104 3.15 32.43 -5.10
C SER A 104 2.84 31.09 -5.76
N ALA A 105 2.16 31.10 -6.91
CA ALA A 105 1.84 29.89 -7.68
C ALA A 105 3.11 29.19 -8.20
N ARG A 106 4.11 29.96 -8.62
CA ARG A 106 5.44 29.43 -9.00
C ARG A 106 6.09 28.67 -7.86
N GLY A 107 6.15 29.28 -6.67
CA GLY A 107 6.74 28.67 -5.48
C GLY A 107 6.06 27.36 -5.12
N VAL A 108 4.72 27.34 -5.09
CA VAL A 108 3.94 26.13 -4.80
C VAL A 108 4.19 25.03 -5.83
N ALA A 109 4.19 25.37 -7.14
CA ALA A 109 4.45 24.41 -8.20
C ALA A 109 5.85 23.77 -8.08
N ILE A 110 6.88 24.59 -7.81
CA ILE A 110 8.25 24.11 -7.60
C ILE A 110 8.33 23.19 -6.38
N VAL A 111 7.74 23.56 -5.26
CA VAL A 111 7.73 22.73 -4.04
C VAL A 111 7.06 21.38 -4.31
N ALA A 112 5.87 21.38 -4.92
CA ALA A 112 5.14 20.16 -5.23
C ALA A 112 5.90 19.25 -6.21
N ALA A 113 6.53 19.83 -7.24
CA ALA A 113 7.36 19.08 -8.18
C ALA A 113 8.58 18.44 -7.48
N VAL A 114 9.28 19.19 -6.62
CA VAL A 114 10.44 18.67 -5.88
C VAL A 114 10.02 17.59 -4.87
N VAL A 115 8.91 17.77 -4.16
CA VAL A 115 8.37 16.75 -3.25
C VAL A 115 8.01 15.48 -4.01
N SER A 116 7.31 15.61 -5.15
CA SER A 116 6.89 14.46 -5.96
C SER A 116 8.09 13.70 -6.55
N ALA A 117 9.04 14.43 -7.15
CA ALA A 117 10.27 13.83 -7.70
C ALA A 117 11.13 13.21 -6.59
N GLY A 118 11.23 13.86 -5.43
CA GLY A 118 11.90 13.34 -4.25
C GLY A 118 11.27 12.05 -3.74
N MET A 119 9.94 11.97 -3.68
CA MET A 119 9.24 10.75 -3.28
C MET A 119 9.41 9.62 -4.29
N ILE A 120 9.34 9.90 -5.61
CA ILE A 120 9.61 8.89 -6.64
C ILE A 120 11.05 8.36 -6.53
N GLY A 121 12.03 9.26 -6.38
CA GLY A 121 13.43 8.89 -6.20
C GLY A 121 13.67 8.10 -4.91
N PHE A 122 13.10 8.55 -3.79
CA PHE A 122 13.19 7.87 -2.50
C PHE A 122 12.58 6.47 -2.54
N LEU A 123 11.38 6.31 -3.12
CA LEU A 123 10.75 4.99 -3.25
C LEU A 123 11.54 4.07 -4.19
N THR A 124 12.08 4.60 -5.28
CA THR A 124 12.96 3.82 -6.17
C THR A 124 14.20 3.34 -5.42
N PHE A 125 14.80 4.24 -4.62
CA PHE A 125 15.94 3.93 -3.77
C PHE A 125 15.60 2.86 -2.73
N THR A 126 14.46 2.93 -2.05
CA THR A 126 14.10 1.92 -1.04
C THR A 126 13.91 0.54 -1.68
N TYR A 127 13.30 0.43 -2.86
CA TYR A 127 13.20 -0.87 -3.56
C TYR A 127 14.56 -1.43 -4.00
N LEU A 128 15.54 -0.56 -4.25
CA LEU A 128 16.90 -0.97 -4.60
C LEU A 128 17.72 -1.40 -3.37
N ALA A 129 17.58 -0.67 -2.26
CA ALA A 129 18.51 -0.69 -1.14
C ALA A 129 17.96 -1.28 0.16
N ALA A 130 16.65 -1.30 0.37
CA ALA A 130 16.05 -1.82 1.60
C ALA A 130 15.84 -3.35 1.52
N SER A 131 15.73 -3.98 2.69
CA SER A 131 15.62 -5.43 2.87
C SER A 131 14.25 -6.03 2.48
N PHE A 132 13.65 -5.61 1.36
CA PHE A 132 12.45 -6.25 0.78
C PHE A 132 12.77 -7.65 0.27
N SER A 133 11.78 -8.53 0.04
CA SER A 133 12.00 -9.73 -0.77
C SER A 133 12.30 -9.35 -2.24
N ALA A 134 12.97 -10.22 -3.01
CA ALA A 134 13.30 -9.94 -4.42
C ALA A 134 12.03 -9.68 -5.24
N GLU A 135 10.99 -10.48 -5.00
CA GLU A 135 9.69 -10.38 -5.64
C GLU A 135 9.00 -9.04 -5.32
N GLU A 136 8.96 -8.62 -4.05
CA GLU A 136 8.36 -7.34 -3.65
C GLU A 136 9.06 -6.14 -4.28
N ALA A 137 10.41 -6.18 -4.34
CA ALA A 137 11.20 -5.12 -4.95
C ALA A 137 10.94 -5.02 -6.45
N VAL A 138 11.02 -6.13 -7.18
CA VAL A 138 10.77 -6.17 -8.63
C VAL A 138 9.33 -5.77 -8.95
N ALA A 139 8.36 -6.16 -8.13
CA ALA A 139 6.96 -5.77 -8.32
C ALA A 139 6.69 -4.31 -7.96
N ALA A 140 7.58 -3.64 -7.21
CA ALA A 140 7.37 -2.33 -6.61
C ALA A 140 6.02 -2.27 -5.84
N ALA A 141 5.74 -3.32 -5.06
CA ALA A 141 4.38 -3.69 -4.63
C ALA A 141 3.59 -2.59 -3.91
N SER A 142 4.27 -1.70 -3.18
CA SER A 142 3.66 -0.59 -2.43
C SER A 142 3.93 0.80 -3.02
N PHE A 143 4.50 0.89 -4.24
CA PHE A 143 4.95 2.16 -4.83
C PHE A 143 3.81 3.18 -4.95
N TRP A 144 2.68 2.77 -5.52
CA TRP A 144 1.50 3.62 -5.67
C TRP A 144 0.97 4.15 -4.32
N ARG A 145 0.89 3.25 -3.33
CA ARG A 145 0.35 3.58 -2.00
C ARG A 145 1.15 4.70 -1.34
N TYR A 146 2.47 4.56 -1.31
CA TYR A 146 3.34 5.56 -0.66
C TYR A 146 3.48 6.84 -1.49
N LEU A 147 3.46 6.76 -2.83
CA LEU A 147 3.46 7.98 -3.63
C LEU A 147 2.18 8.80 -3.48
N GLY A 148 1.06 8.16 -3.11
CA GLY A 148 -0.20 8.84 -2.80
C GLY A 148 -0.08 9.94 -1.75
N GLU A 149 0.93 9.87 -0.87
CA GLU A 149 1.24 10.91 0.13
C GLU A 149 1.64 12.25 -0.49
N ALA A 150 2.16 12.25 -1.73
CA ALA A 150 2.43 13.49 -2.48
C ALA A 150 1.16 14.14 -3.05
N GLY A 151 0.04 13.40 -3.09
CA GLY A 151 -1.23 13.82 -3.69
C GLY A 151 -1.75 15.18 -3.22
N PRO A 152 -1.81 15.47 -1.90
CA PRO A 152 -2.25 16.78 -1.41
C PRO A 152 -1.39 17.94 -1.91
N ALA A 153 -0.06 17.79 -1.92
CA ALA A 153 0.85 18.84 -2.40
C ALA A 153 0.66 19.09 -3.91
N VAL A 154 0.51 18.01 -4.69
CA VAL A 154 0.21 18.09 -6.13
C VAL A 154 -1.12 18.79 -6.36
N MET A 155 -2.17 18.46 -5.59
CA MET A 155 -3.49 19.06 -5.75
C MET A 155 -3.47 20.56 -5.45
N VAL A 156 -2.81 20.98 -4.37
CA VAL A 156 -2.64 22.41 -4.04
C VAL A 156 -1.90 23.13 -5.18
N ALA A 157 -0.87 22.52 -5.75
CA ALA A 157 -0.15 23.09 -6.89
C ALA A 157 -1.01 23.19 -8.15
N VAL A 158 -1.85 22.18 -8.44
CA VAL A 158 -2.79 22.20 -9.57
C VAL A 158 -3.75 23.37 -9.42
N LEU A 159 -4.35 23.55 -8.24
CA LEU A 159 -5.26 24.66 -7.98
C LEU A 159 -4.58 26.03 -8.07
N ALA A 160 -3.31 26.14 -7.64
CA ALA A 160 -2.54 27.37 -7.71
C ALA A 160 -2.15 27.76 -9.16
N VAL A 161 -1.95 26.77 -10.03
CA VAL A 161 -1.46 26.95 -11.40
C VAL A 161 -2.60 27.06 -12.42
N LEU A 162 -3.75 26.45 -12.15
CA LEU A 162 -4.90 26.52 -13.04
C LEU A 162 -5.41 27.96 -13.18
N PRO A 163 -5.69 28.42 -14.41
CA PRO A 163 -6.25 29.74 -14.66
C PRO A 163 -7.74 29.74 -14.30
N LEU A 164 -8.04 29.69 -13.00
CA LEU A 164 -9.38 29.71 -12.43
C LEU A 164 -9.98 31.13 -12.46
N GLY A 165 -9.77 31.86 -13.57
CA GLY A 165 -10.26 33.23 -13.75
C GLY A 165 -11.78 33.33 -13.69
N TRP A 166 -12.49 32.23 -13.98
CA TRP A 166 -13.92 32.12 -13.80
C TRP A 166 -14.35 32.11 -12.32
N LEU A 167 -13.54 31.57 -11.40
CA LEU A 167 -13.84 31.63 -9.96
C LEU A 167 -13.81 33.06 -9.44
N LYS A 168 -12.96 33.93 -10.01
CA LYS A 168 -12.92 35.36 -9.65
C LYS A 168 -14.22 36.10 -10.03
N ARG A 169 -15.01 35.56 -10.96
CA ARG A 169 -16.31 36.10 -11.37
C ARG A 169 -17.46 35.58 -10.51
N MET A 170 -17.21 34.60 -9.64
CA MET A 170 -18.24 34.02 -8.79
C MET A 170 -18.38 34.82 -7.48
N PRO A 171 -19.61 35.02 -6.97
CA PRO A 171 -19.85 35.75 -5.73
C PRO A 171 -19.18 35.02 -4.53
N PRO A 172 -18.32 35.69 -3.75
CA PRO A 172 -17.36 35.03 -2.87
C PRO A 172 -17.99 34.22 -1.73
N ARG A 173 -19.17 34.62 -1.23
CA ARG A 173 -19.78 33.99 -0.05
C ARG A 173 -20.61 32.74 -0.35
N PRO A 174 -21.60 32.76 -1.26
CA PRO A 174 -22.35 31.53 -1.55
C PRO A 174 -21.48 30.52 -2.30
N THR A 175 -20.56 30.95 -3.18
CA THR A 175 -19.74 30.04 -3.96
C THR A 175 -18.73 29.28 -3.09
N ALA A 176 -18.06 29.94 -2.14
CA ALA A 176 -17.14 29.23 -1.25
C ALA A 176 -17.85 28.19 -0.39
N ALA A 177 -19.03 28.53 0.16
CA ALA A 177 -19.84 27.60 0.94
C ALA A 177 -20.35 26.42 0.08
N VAL A 178 -20.79 26.69 -1.15
CA VAL A 178 -21.23 25.65 -2.10
C VAL A 178 -20.06 24.75 -2.51
N LEU A 179 -18.90 25.30 -2.85
CA LEU A 179 -17.72 24.50 -3.21
C LEU A 179 -17.22 23.65 -2.03
N LEU A 180 -17.21 24.22 -0.82
CA LEU A 180 -16.89 23.46 0.39
C LEU A 180 -17.92 22.35 0.61
N GLY A 181 -19.21 22.66 0.50
CA GLY A 181 -20.30 21.69 0.61
C GLY A 181 -20.19 20.56 -0.42
N VAL A 182 -19.95 20.90 -1.70
CA VAL A 182 -19.74 19.92 -2.77
C VAL A 182 -18.50 19.09 -2.52
N THR A 183 -17.39 19.69 -2.05
CA THR A 183 -16.16 18.94 -1.74
C THR A 183 -16.38 17.95 -0.61
N LEU A 184 -17.06 18.38 0.47
CA LEU A 184 -17.41 17.51 1.59
C LEU A 184 -18.40 16.41 1.17
N MET A 185 -19.43 16.76 0.39
CA MET A 185 -20.38 15.79 -0.15
C MET A 185 -19.71 14.80 -1.09
N LEU A 186 -18.76 15.24 -1.93
CA LEU A 186 -18.01 14.35 -2.80
C LEU A 186 -17.10 13.43 -1.98
N ALA A 187 -16.39 13.94 -0.97
CA ALA A 187 -15.59 13.11 -0.07
C ALA A 187 -16.45 12.04 0.65
N LEU A 188 -17.65 12.42 1.11
CA LEU A 188 -18.60 11.49 1.72
C LEU A 188 -19.20 10.50 0.70
N ALA A 189 -19.59 10.96 -0.49
CA ALA A 189 -20.18 10.13 -1.54
C ALA A 189 -19.17 9.13 -2.10
N THR A 190 -17.91 9.54 -2.21
CA THR A 190 -16.80 8.70 -2.68
C THR A 190 -16.13 7.92 -1.57
N VAL A 191 -16.54 8.06 -0.30
CA VAL A 191 -15.92 7.34 0.82
C VAL A 191 -15.93 5.83 0.58
N ARG A 192 -16.97 5.28 -0.05
CA ARG A 192 -17.06 3.85 -0.39
C ARG A 192 -16.04 3.42 -1.46
N LEU A 193 -15.57 4.35 -2.29
CA LEU A 193 -14.53 4.09 -3.30
C LEU A 193 -13.13 4.06 -2.69
N TYR A 194 -12.90 4.79 -1.60
CA TYR A 194 -11.59 4.91 -0.94
C TYR A 194 -11.47 4.05 0.32
N ARG A 195 -12.56 3.83 1.05
CA ARG A 195 -12.64 2.92 2.21
C ARG A 195 -12.80 1.49 1.75
N THR A 196 -11.73 0.98 1.14
CA THR A 196 -11.62 -0.44 0.85
C THR A 196 -11.77 -1.28 2.11
N ASP A 197 -11.50 -0.73 3.30
CA ASP A 197 -11.69 -1.38 4.61
C ASP A 197 -13.15 -1.75 4.91
N LEU A 198 -14.14 -1.01 4.42
CA LEU A 198 -15.56 -1.34 4.61
C LEU A 198 -16.01 -2.58 3.82
N THR A 199 -15.30 -2.88 2.74
CA THR A 199 -15.49 -4.09 1.93
C THR A 199 -14.32 -5.07 2.10
N SER A 200 -13.37 -4.76 2.97
CA SER A 200 -12.11 -5.49 3.05
C SER A 200 -12.32 -6.76 3.85
N PRO A 201 -11.83 -7.91 3.36
CA PRO A 201 -11.81 -9.13 4.14
C PRO A 201 -10.92 -9.04 5.38
N VAL A 202 -10.10 -7.98 5.53
CA VAL A 202 -9.03 -7.88 6.54
C VAL A 202 -9.50 -8.13 7.99
N PRO A 203 -10.54 -7.46 8.53
CA PRO A 203 -10.95 -7.71 9.92
C PRO A 203 -11.39 -9.17 10.14
N TRP A 204 -12.06 -9.76 9.15
CA TRP A 204 -12.45 -11.17 9.19
C TRP A 204 -11.23 -12.08 9.06
N LEU A 205 -10.28 -11.79 8.17
CA LEU A 205 -9.04 -12.57 8.01
C LEU A 205 -8.24 -12.58 9.32
N HIS A 206 -8.14 -11.44 10.01
CA HIS A 206 -7.52 -11.37 11.33
C HIS A 206 -8.26 -12.22 12.37
N ALA A 207 -9.60 -12.23 12.34
CA ALA A 207 -10.39 -13.07 13.23
C ALA A 207 -10.18 -14.57 12.95
N VAL A 208 -10.14 -14.95 11.67
CA VAL A 208 -9.83 -16.32 11.24
C VAL A 208 -8.39 -16.69 11.63
N ALA A 209 -7.43 -15.79 11.49
CA ALA A 209 -6.04 -16.02 11.87
C ALA A 209 -5.86 -16.31 13.36
N ARG A 210 -6.44 -15.49 14.22
CA ARG A 210 -6.48 -15.76 15.67
C ARG A 210 -7.17 -17.09 15.98
N SER A 211 -8.24 -17.41 15.27
CA SER A 211 -8.97 -18.67 15.47
C SER A 211 -8.18 -19.89 15.02
N VAL A 212 -7.44 -19.80 13.91
CA VAL A 212 -6.50 -20.83 13.44
C VAL A 212 -5.38 -21.00 14.45
N ASP A 213 -4.82 -19.91 14.95
CA ASP A 213 -3.69 -19.95 15.88
C ASP A 213 -4.02 -20.68 17.19
N VAL A 214 -5.23 -20.49 17.71
CA VAL A 214 -5.72 -21.20 18.91
C VAL A 214 -5.94 -22.69 18.65
N GLN A 215 -6.27 -23.09 17.42
CA GLN A 215 -6.64 -24.46 17.07
C GLN A 215 -5.47 -25.31 16.58
N VAL A 216 -4.42 -24.68 16.02
CA VAL A 216 -3.25 -25.36 15.48
C VAL A 216 -2.16 -25.42 16.56
N PRO A 217 -1.69 -26.61 16.97
CA PRO A 217 -0.60 -26.72 17.93
C PRO A 217 0.65 -25.94 17.48
N PRO A 218 1.41 -25.30 18.38
CA PRO A 218 2.59 -24.52 18.00
C PRO A 218 3.65 -25.32 17.23
N SER A 219 3.77 -26.62 17.51
CA SER A 219 4.71 -27.53 16.86
C SER A 219 4.22 -28.11 15.53
N ALA A 220 2.94 -27.92 15.19
CA ALA A 220 2.35 -28.51 13.99
C ALA A 220 2.71 -27.68 12.74
N SER A 221 2.97 -28.36 11.62
CA SER A 221 3.18 -27.68 10.34
C SER A 221 1.83 -27.20 9.75
N LEU A 222 1.82 -26.00 9.18
CA LEU A 222 0.63 -25.39 8.61
C LEU A 222 0.90 -24.90 7.18
N THR A 223 0.06 -25.32 6.25
CA THR A 223 0.06 -24.79 4.87
C THR A 223 -1.07 -23.80 4.68
N LEU A 224 -0.76 -22.58 4.26
CA LEU A 224 -1.74 -21.56 3.90
C LEU A 224 -1.96 -21.60 2.39
N LEU A 225 -3.19 -21.91 1.97
CA LEU A 225 -3.57 -22.08 0.58
C LEU A 225 -4.59 -21.02 0.16
N ASP A 226 -4.25 -20.22 -0.87
CA ASP A 226 -5.18 -19.30 -1.51
C ASP A 226 -5.65 -19.82 -2.88
N MET A 227 -6.95 -20.11 -2.98
CA MET A 227 -7.59 -20.51 -4.24
C MET A 227 -8.19 -19.32 -5.00
N THR A 228 -8.38 -18.15 -4.38
CA THR A 228 -9.09 -17.01 -4.98
C THR A 228 -8.20 -16.16 -5.87
N GLY A 229 -6.90 -16.16 -5.60
CA GLY A 229 -5.89 -15.76 -6.56
C GLY A 229 -5.32 -14.36 -6.39
N ASP A 230 -5.56 -13.69 -5.27
CA ASP A 230 -4.90 -12.41 -4.99
C ASP A 230 -3.76 -12.55 -3.98
N GLY A 231 -3.61 -13.73 -3.36
CA GLY A 231 -2.60 -14.05 -2.33
C GLY A 231 -2.78 -13.25 -1.04
N PHE A 232 -3.75 -12.36 -0.99
CA PHE A 232 -3.94 -11.42 0.10
C PHE A 232 -4.42 -12.10 1.38
N PRO A 233 -5.37 -13.07 1.34
CA PRO A 233 -5.73 -13.87 2.50
C PRO A 233 -4.54 -14.58 3.16
N VAL A 234 -3.66 -15.21 2.35
CA VAL A 234 -2.47 -15.91 2.83
C VAL A 234 -1.46 -14.93 3.45
N LEU A 235 -1.30 -13.73 2.88
CA LEU A 235 -0.43 -12.70 3.43
C LEU A 235 -0.87 -12.27 4.83
N ILE A 236 -2.16 -11.95 5.01
CA ILE A 236 -2.72 -11.52 6.30
C ILE A 236 -2.65 -12.65 7.33
N GLN A 237 -3.00 -13.88 6.93
CA GLN A 237 -2.86 -15.04 7.81
C GLN A 237 -1.43 -15.25 8.26
N ASN A 238 -0.48 -15.29 7.33
CA ASN A 238 0.92 -15.50 7.65
C ASN A 238 1.46 -14.40 8.58
N TYR A 239 1.05 -13.14 8.36
CA TYR A 239 1.41 -12.02 9.21
C TYR A 239 0.93 -12.22 10.65
N ASP A 240 -0.35 -12.51 10.86
CA ASP A 240 -0.93 -12.70 12.19
C ASP A 240 -0.35 -13.93 12.92
N LEU A 241 -0.16 -15.03 12.20
CA LEU A 241 0.46 -16.22 12.76
C LEU A 241 1.92 -15.97 13.15
N ALA A 242 2.66 -15.18 12.35
CA ALA A 242 4.03 -14.78 12.68
C ALA A 242 4.11 -13.79 13.84
N LEU A 243 3.04 -13.02 14.12
CA LEU A 243 2.92 -12.20 15.33
C LEU A 243 2.64 -13.07 16.56
N SER A 244 1.75 -14.07 16.43
CA SER A 244 1.38 -14.93 17.56
C SER A 244 2.46 -15.93 17.96
N ALA A 245 3.17 -16.51 16.98
CA ALA A 245 4.30 -17.41 17.20
C ALA A 245 5.49 -16.74 17.94
N ARG A 246 5.44 -15.42 18.17
CA ARG A 246 6.40 -14.67 18.99
C ARG A 246 5.99 -14.59 20.46
N ALA A 247 4.94 -15.29 20.88
CA ALA A 247 4.65 -15.49 22.29
C ALA A 247 5.90 -16.12 22.97
N PRO A 248 6.44 -15.50 24.04
CA PRO A 248 7.69 -15.93 24.64
C PRO A 248 7.70 -17.42 25.00
N GLY A 249 8.68 -18.16 24.49
CA GLY A 249 8.94 -19.56 24.85
C GLY A 249 8.36 -20.62 23.90
N LEU A 250 7.66 -20.24 22.83
CA LEU A 250 7.21 -21.20 21.81
C LEU A 250 8.19 -21.29 20.63
N PRO A 251 8.43 -22.49 20.06
CA PRO A 251 9.19 -22.61 18.82
C PRO A 251 8.43 -21.97 17.66
N PRO A 252 9.13 -21.42 16.65
CA PRO A 252 8.48 -20.87 15.47
C PRO A 252 7.70 -21.96 14.72
N ARG A 253 6.43 -21.68 14.42
CA ARG A 253 5.57 -22.58 13.63
C ARG A 253 6.12 -22.69 12.20
N THR A 254 6.21 -23.90 11.68
CA THR A 254 6.55 -24.13 10.26
C THR A 254 5.35 -23.80 9.40
N VAL A 255 5.40 -22.67 8.70
CA VAL A 255 4.31 -22.21 7.82
C VAL A 255 4.77 -22.24 6.36
N SER A 256 4.07 -23.01 5.53
CA SER A 256 4.24 -22.98 4.07
C SER A 256 3.12 -22.16 3.42
N ARG A 257 3.41 -21.53 2.28
CA ARG A 257 2.47 -20.64 1.59
C ARG A 257 2.32 -21.09 0.14
N GLN A 258 1.07 -21.24 -0.29
CA GLN A 258 0.71 -21.59 -1.65
C GLN A 258 -0.34 -20.59 -2.13
N ALA A 259 0.08 -19.67 -3.01
CA ALA A 259 -0.79 -18.69 -3.63
C ALA A 259 -0.33 -18.44 -5.07
N ASP A 260 -1.26 -18.09 -5.95
CA ASP A 260 -0.99 -17.70 -7.33
C ASP A 260 -1.83 -16.45 -7.65
N VAL A 261 -1.25 -15.46 -8.32
CA VAL A 261 -1.90 -14.18 -8.69
C VAL A 261 -3.09 -14.38 -9.65
N THR A 262 -3.22 -15.57 -10.24
CA THR A 262 -4.34 -15.96 -11.10
C THR A 262 -5.28 -16.97 -10.47
N GLY A 263 -5.04 -17.33 -9.21
CA GLY A 263 -5.69 -18.45 -8.54
C GLY A 263 -5.02 -19.77 -8.89
N ILE A 264 -5.21 -20.76 -8.01
CA ILE A 264 -4.67 -22.10 -8.23
C ILE A 264 -5.74 -22.89 -8.99
N SER A 265 -5.51 -23.09 -10.29
CA SER A 265 -6.37 -23.96 -11.10
C SER A 265 -6.43 -25.38 -10.53
N GLY A 266 -7.53 -26.11 -10.73
CA GLY A 266 -7.63 -27.51 -10.28
C GLY A 266 -6.48 -28.40 -10.75
N ALA A 267 -5.95 -28.19 -11.96
CA ALA A 267 -4.80 -28.93 -12.48
C ALA A 267 -3.50 -28.64 -11.69
N LYS A 268 -3.25 -27.38 -11.32
CA LYS A 268 -2.12 -26.99 -10.47
C LYS A 268 -2.35 -27.46 -9.03
N ALA A 269 -3.59 -27.39 -8.54
CA ALA A 269 -3.98 -27.84 -7.22
C ALA A 269 -3.70 -29.35 -7.04
N ALA A 270 -3.97 -30.17 -8.06
CA ALA A 270 -3.68 -31.60 -8.07
C ALA A 270 -2.17 -31.95 -8.01
N GLN A 271 -1.29 -31.00 -8.35
CA GLN A 271 0.16 -31.17 -8.24
C GLN A 271 0.70 -30.75 -6.87
N LEU A 272 -0.09 -30.06 -6.06
CA LEU A 272 0.31 -29.68 -4.71
C LEU A 272 0.41 -30.93 -3.84
N ARG A 273 1.54 -31.02 -3.12
CA ARG A 273 1.76 -32.07 -2.12
C ARG A 273 1.68 -31.46 -0.73
N PHE A 274 0.96 -32.16 0.14
CA PHE A 274 0.76 -31.77 1.55
C PHE A 274 1.30 -32.85 2.50
N ASP A 275 2.24 -33.66 2.01
CA ASP A 275 2.78 -34.82 2.75
C ASP A 275 3.41 -34.39 4.09
N ASP A 276 3.99 -33.19 4.14
CA ASP A 276 4.64 -32.62 5.33
C ASP A 276 3.75 -31.67 6.14
N ALA A 277 2.48 -31.49 5.76
CA ALA A 277 1.56 -30.56 6.40
C ALA A 277 0.60 -31.27 7.36
N ASP A 278 0.66 -30.94 8.65
CA ASP A 278 -0.30 -31.41 9.65
C ASP A 278 -1.66 -30.74 9.47
N TYR A 279 -1.64 -29.45 9.10
CA TYR A 279 -2.83 -28.63 8.86
C TYR A 279 -2.74 -27.88 7.53
N VAL A 280 -3.90 -27.67 6.92
CA VAL A 280 -4.07 -26.81 5.75
C VAL A 280 -5.18 -25.81 6.04
N TRP A 281 -4.85 -24.53 5.95
CA TRP A 281 -5.85 -23.48 5.93
C TRP A 281 -6.14 -23.07 4.48
N LEU A 282 -7.43 -23.02 4.15
CA LEU A 282 -7.94 -22.65 2.84
C LEU A 282 -8.69 -21.32 2.92
N SER A 283 -8.28 -20.34 2.11
CA SER A 283 -8.92 -19.02 2.05
C SER A 283 -10.39 -19.11 1.65
N GLU A 284 -10.71 -19.92 0.65
CA GLU A 284 -12.07 -20.21 0.20
C GLU A 284 -12.19 -21.61 -0.42
N GLY A 285 -13.26 -22.33 -0.07
CA GLY A 285 -13.61 -23.62 -0.66
C GLY A 285 -14.15 -23.51 -2.09
N ASN A 286 -13.90 -24.53 -2.90
CA ASN A 286 -14.53 -24.70 -4.21
C ASN A 286 -14.58 -26.19 -4.61
N ALA A 287 -15.17 -26.48 -5.78
CA ALA A 287 -15.27 -27.84 -6.29
C ALA A 287 -13.90 -28.49 -6.56
N ASP A 288 -12.93 -27.71 -7.06
CA ASP A 288 -11.57 -28.19 -7.32
C ASP A 288 -10.88 -28.59 -6.01
N ALA A 289 -10.99 -27.76 -4.97
CA ALA A 289 -10.49 -28.05 -3.63
C ALA A 289 -11.20 -29.27 -3.01
N THR A 290 -12.50 -29.45 -3.27
CA THR A 290 -13.25 -30.65 -2.83
C THR A 290 -12.61 -31.93 -3.39
N SER A 291 -12.21 -31.91 -4.66
CA SER A 291 -11.52 -33.04 -5.28
C SER A 291 -10.13 -33.31 -4.69
N LEU A 292 -9.42 -32.24 -4.29
CA LEU A 292 -8.08 -32.31 -3.71
C LEU A 292 -8.09 -32.86 -2.29
N PHE A 293 -9.03 -32.39 -1.46
CA PHE A 293 -9.06 -32.72 -0.03
C PHE A 293 -9.99 -33.88 0.31
N GLY A 294 -10.83 -34.34 -0.63
CA GLY A 294 -11.76 -35.44 -0.41
C GLY A 294 -12.88 -35.13 0.59
N THR A 295 -13.13 -33.84 0.86
CA THR A 295 -14.17 -33.34 1.76
C THR A 295 -14.97 -32.25 1.07
N ALA A 296 -16.25 -32.12 1.38
CA ALA A 296 -17.12 -31.13 0.74
C ALA A 296 -16.73 -29.71 1.16
N LEU A 297 -16.21 -28.93 0.21
CA LEU A 297 -15.77 -27.54 0.41
C LEU A 297 -16.63 -26.60 -0.43
N HIS A 298 -17.45 -25.81 0.26
CA HIS A 298 -18.37 -24.87 -0.36
C HIS A 298 -17.69 -23.53 -0.63
N ARG A 299 -18.12 -22.88 -1.72
CA ARG A 299 -17.83 -21.46 -1.94
C ARG A 299 -18.35 -20.62 -0.79
N LYS A 300 -17.73 -19.47 -0.55
CA LYS A 300 -18.03 -18.54 0.55
C LYS A 300 -17.74 -19.08 1.95
N CYS A 301 -16.85 -20.06 2.07
CA CYS A 301 -16.36 -20.56 3.36
C CYS A 301 -14.85 -20.73 3.33
N SER A 302 -14.18 -20.28 4.39
CA SER A 302 -12.79 -20.66 4.69
C SER A 302 -12.76 -21.90 5.58
N TYR A 303 -11.72 -22.70 5.44
CA TYR A 303 -11.60 -23.99 6.12
C TYR A 303 -10.24 -24.14 6.78
N LEU A 304 -10.23 -24.77 7.95
CA LEU A 304 -9.04 -25.36 8.53
C LEU A 304 -9.21 -26.87 8.47
N LEU A 305 -8.30 -27.53 7.76
CA LEU A 305 -8.28 -28.95 7.54
C LEU A 305 -7.09 -29.56 8.30
N ARG A 306 -7.29 -30.72 8.91
CA ARG A 306 -6.23 -31.51 9.53
C ARG A 306 -5.94 -32.74 8.70
N HIS A 307 -4.67 -33.03 8.48
CA HIS A 307 -4.22 -34.20 7.75
C HIS A 307 -4.07 -35.38 8.72
N GLU A 308 -4.91 -36.41 8.57
CA GLU A 308 -4.88 -37.63 9.39
C GLU A 308 -5.04 -38.86 8.50
N ALA A 309 -4.13 -39.83 8.63
CA ALA A 309 -4.21 -41.10 7.90
C ALA A 309 -4.44 -40.96 6.38
N ARG A 310 -3.75 -40.00 5.74
CA ARG A 310 -3.88 -39.65 4.31
C ARG A 310 -5.24 -39.07 3.89
N ARG A 311 -6.01 -38.53 4.85
CA ARG A 311 -7.28 -37.85 4.59
C ARG A 311 -7.29 -36.49 5.28
N PHE A 312 -8.05 -35.56 4.71
CA PHE A 312 -8.26 -34.26 5.32
C PHE A 312 -9.61 -34.21 6.02
N ASN A 313 -9.57 -33.91 7.31
CA ASN A 313 -10.76 -33.73 8.14
C ASN A 313 -10.96 -32.23 8.42
N THR A 314 -12.20 -31.75 8.29
CA THR A 314 -12.52 -30.35 8.60
C THR A 314 -12.51 -30.12 10.12
N VAL A 315 -11.59 -29.29 10.60
CA VAL A 315 -11.50 -28.88 12.01
C VAL A 315 -12.39 -27.68 12.27
N ALA A 316 -12.31 -26.68 11.41
CA ALA A 316 -13.11 -25.48 11.50
C ALA A 316 -13.54 -24.96 10.13
N ARG A 317 -14.64 -24.21 10.15
CA ARG A 317 -15.19 -23.52 8.98
C ARG A 317 -15.62 -22.11 9.39
N TRP A 318 -15.33 -21.13 8.54
CA TRP A 318 -15.74 -19.75 8.73
C TRP A 318 -16.50 -19.27 7.50
N PRO A 319 -17.79 -18.87 7.65
CA PRO A 319 -18.51 -18.27 6.54
C PRO A 319 -17.86 -16.94 6.16
N ILE A 320 -17.69 -16.72 4.86
CA ILE A 320 -17.22 -15.49 4.26
C ILE A 320 -18.43 -14.55 4.20
N GLY A 321 -18.55 -13.69 5.21
CA GLY A 321 -19.71 -12.81 5.42
C GLY A 321 -19.81 -11.63 4.46
N TYR A 322 -18.84 -11.48 3.55
CA TYR A 322 -18.80 -10.41 2.57
C TYR A 322 -18.93 -11.02 1.18
N THR A 323 -19.81 -10.44 0.36
CA THR A 323 -19.92 -10.83 -1.04
C THR A 323 -18.68 -10.34 -1.77
N TRP A 324 -17.74 -11.23 -2.06
CA TRP A 324 -16.80 -11.06 -3.17
C TRP A 324 -17.61 -10.96 -4.46
N SER A 325 -18.10 -9.78 -4.77
CA SER A 325 -18.34 -9.42 -6.16
C SER A 325 -16.94 -9.19 -6.75
N LEU A 326 -16.23 -10.27 -7.07
CA LEU A 326 -15.25 -10.22 -8.14
C LEU A 326 -16.05 -9.70 -9.34
N GLY A 327 -15.96 -8.40 -9.60
CA GLY A 327 -16.61 -7.83 -10.76
C GLY A 327 -16.22 -8.69 -11.95
N ASP A 328 -17.22 -9.16 -12.70
CA ASP A 328 -17.05 -9.76 -14.01
C ASP A 328 -15.89 -9.05 -14.69
N GLY A 329 -14.79 -9.76 -14.98
CA GLY A 329 -13.44 -9.24 -15.29
C GLY A 329 -13.35 -8.23 -16.44
N ARG A 330 -13.97 -7.07 -16.28
CA ARG A 330 -14.00 -5.90 -17.14
C ARG A 330 -13.55 -4.73 -16.29
N LEU A 331 -12.27 -4.74 -15.95
CA LEU A 331 -11.58 -3.50 -15.61
C LEU A 331 -11.29 -2.81 -16.95
N GLY A 332 -12.06 -1.76 -17.24
CA GLY A 332 -11.69 -0.72 -18.20
C GLY A 332 -10.66 0.25 -17.62
#